data_AF-S0G249-F1
#
_entry.id   AF-S0G249-F1
#
_cell.length_a   1.000
_cell.length_b   1.000
_cell.length_c   1.000
_cell.angle_alpha   90.00
_cell.angle_beta   90.00
_cell.angle_gamma   90.00
#
_symmetry.space_group_name_H-M   'P 1'
#
loop_
_entity.id
_entity.type
_entity.pdbx_description
1 polymer ?
#
loop_
_entity_poly.entity_id
_entity_poly.type
_entity_poly.pdbx_seq_one_letter_code
_entity_poly.pdbx_strand_id
1 'polypeptide(L)'
;MKNTIYKLAALLALSIFSCHPLNMEVPTETCSSSYKINKSHPKAEKLQAKLEEIVALDIPGAVIAIKDSSGIWAAAAGYAKTEKSVPMELCHLQFGQSVAKTYMATAILLLYQEGKIDLDATIDTYLPDTLIQHIGNTQQATVRMLLNHTSGIAEYTSQPDFIDFYLRNPLHQFEPMEFLPYISNKPVYFKPSEGYK
;
A
#
# COMPACT_ATOMS: atom_id res chain seq x y z
N MET A 1 47.90 30.46 -4.40
CA MET A 1 46.51 30.77 -4.81
C MET A 1 46.00 29.92 -5.98
N LYS A 2 46.74 29.78 -7.10
CA LYS A 2 46.29 28.97 -8.26
C LYS A 2 45.99 27.50 -7.92
N ASN A 3 46.84 26.84 -7.10
CA ASN A 3 46.63 25.44 -6.69
C ASN A 3 45.38 25.21 -5.83
N THR A 4 44.90 26.22 -5.11
CA THR A 4 43.69 26.10 -4.26
C THR A 4 42.42 26.17 -5.11
N ILE A 5 42.43 26.98 -6.17
CA ILE A 5 41.32 27.11 -7.13
C ILE A 5 41.15 25.81 -7.94
N TYR A 6 42.24 25.18 -8.38
CA TYR A 6 42.17 23.89 -9.08
C TYR A 6 41.66 22.75 -8.19
N LYS A 7 42.00 22.75 -6.90
CA LYS A 7 41.47 21.76 -5.94
C LYS A 7 39.97 21.97 -5.66
N LEU A 8 39.52 23.21 -5.56
CA LEU A 8 38.09 23.53 -5.38
C LEU A 8 37.27 23.18 -6.64
N ALA A 9 37.79 23.47 -7.83
CA ALA A 9 37.15 23.12 -9.10
C ALA A 9 37.08 21.59 -9.32
N ALA A 10 38.11 20.84 -8.92
CA ALA A 10 38.10 19.38 -8.99
C ALA A 10 37.08 18.75 -8.03
N LEU A 11 36.94 19.28 -6.81
CA LEU A 11 35.90 18.86 -5.86
C LEU A 11 34.49 19.18 -6.34
N LEU A 12 34.29 20.32 -7.00
CA LEU A 12 33.01 20.71 -7.59
C LEU A 12 32.67 19.90 -8.85
N ALA A 13 33.66 19.41 -9.59
CA ALA A 13 33.46 18.56 -10.77
C ALA A 13 33.12 17.11 -10.41
N LEU A 14 33.67 16.58 -9.31
CA LEU A 14 33.34 15.23 -8.83
C LEU A 14 31.90 15.12 -8.29
N SER A 15 31.29 16.20 -7.80
CA SER A 15 29.89 16.17 -7.33
C SER A 15 28.85 16.17 -8.46
N ILE A 16 29.23 16.57 -9.69
CA ILE A 16 28.32 16.62 -10.85
C ILE A 16 28.18 15.24 -11.54
N PHE A 17 29.17 14.35 -11.38
CA PHE A 17 29.15 13.00 -11.98
C PHE A 17 28.45 11.93 -11.12
N SER A 18 28.09 12.23 -9.88
CA SER A 18 27.41 11.27 -8.99
C SER A 18 25.88 11.22 -9.16
N CYS A 19 25.29 12.06 -10.01
CA CYS A 19 23.89 11.88 -10.41
C CYS A 19 23.79 10.82 -11.52
N HIS A 20 23.97 9.55 -11.16
CA HIS A 20 23.47 8.48 -12.02
C HIS A 20 21.94 8.44 -11.85
N PRO A 21 21.15 8.46 -12.94
CA PRO A 21 19.75 8.11 -12.83
C PRO A 21 19.67 6.72 -12.21
N LEU A 22 18.83 6.55 -11.20
CA LEU A 22 18.43 5.23 -10.74
C LEU A 22 17.79 4.53 -11.95
N ASN A 23 18.59 3.73 -12.66
CA ASN A 23 18.12 2.88 -13.73
C ASN A 23 17.38 1.72 -13.04
N MET A 24 16.10 1.94 -12.81
CA MET A 24 15.21 0.97 -12.21
C MET A 24 14.73 0.00 -13.29
N GLU A 25 15.34 -1.17 -13.37
CA GLU A 25 14.77 -2.32 -14.08
C GLU A 25 13.72 -2.96 -13.17
N VAL A 26 12.48 -2.47 -13.23
CA VAL A 26 11.34 -3.13 -12.61
C VAL A 26 10.88 -4.23 -13.57
N PRO A 27 10.61 -5.47 -13.12
CA PRO A 27 9.99 -6.49 -13.94
C PRO A 27 8.74 -5.91 -14.62
N THR A 28 8.69 -6.00 -15.95
CA THR A 28 7.55 -5.53 -16.73
C THR A 28 6.78 -6.72 -17.25
N GLU A 29 5.47 -6.70 -17.02
CA GLU A 29 4.54 -7.66 -17.59
C GLU A 29 3.91 -7.07 -18.84
N THR A 30 3.57 -7.92 -19.81
CA THR A 30 2.88 -7.45 -21.02
C THR A 30 1.45 -7.11 -20.66
N CYS A 31 1.06 -5.85 -20.89
CA CYS A 31 -0.30 -5.39 -20.67
C CYS A 31 -1.26 -6.14 -21.60
N SER A 32 -2.02 -7.09 -21.06
CA SER A 32 -3.07 -7.81 -21.78
C SER A 32 -4.30 -7.95 -20.90
N SER A 33 -5.47 -7.64 -21.46
CA SER A 33 -6.76 -7.77 -20.78
C SER A 33 -7.62 -8.80 -21.50
N SER A 34 -8.11 -9.78 -20.77
CA SER A 34 -9.01 -10.83 -21.27
C SER A 34 -10.50 -10.52 -21.03
N TYR A 35 -10.80 -9.39 -20.39
CA TYR A 35 -12.17 -9.04 -20.03
C TYR A 35 -12.97 -8.57 -21.25
N LYS A 36 -14.18 -9.14 -21.44
CA LYS A 36 -15.14 -8.67 -22.44
C LYS A 36 -15.81 -7.38 -21.96
N ILE A 37 -15.36 -6.24 -22.49
CA ILE A 37 -15.90 -4.92 -22.14
C ILE A 37 -17.12 -4.59 -23.01
N ASN A 38 -18.25 -4.33 -22.37
CA ASN A 38 -19.45 -3.78 -22.99
C ASN A 38 -19.31 -2.26 -23.14
N LYS A 39 -18.83 -1.79 -24.30
CA LYS A 39 -18.72 -0.36 -24.60
C LYS A 39 -20.06 0.37 -24.63
N SER A 40 -21.17 -0.33 -24.87
CA SER A 40 -22.53 0.21 -24.95
C SER A 40 -23.27 0.17 -23.60
N HIS A 41 -22.54 0.07 -22.49
CA HIS A 41 -23.14 0.05 -21.16
C HIS A 41 -23.96 1.34 -20.90
N PRO A 42 -25.18 1.27 -20.32
CA PRO A 42 -26.05 2.45 -20.15
C PRO A 42 -25.44 3.62 -19.35
N LYS A 43 -24.43 3.32 -18.51
CA LYS A 43 -23.69 4.31 -17.70
C LYS A 43 -22.36 4.74 -18.33
N ALA A 44 -22.00 4.26 -19.52
CA ALA A 44 -20.67 4.43 -20.11
C ALA A 44 -20.28 5.90 -20.24
N GLU A 45 -21.11 6.73 -20.90
CA GLU A 45 -20.82 8.16 -21.10
C GLU A 45 -20.66 8.91 -19.77
N LYS A 46 -21.55 8.65 -18.80
CA LYS A 46 -21.49 9.29 -17.48
C LYS A 46 -20.22 8.92 -16.72
N LEU A 47 -19.81 7.65 -16.76
CA LEU A 47 -18.60 7.19 -16.08
C LEU A 47 -17.33 7.63 -16.79
N GLN A 48 -17.34 7.71 -18.12
CA GLN A 48 -16.25 8.29 -18.91
C GLN A 48 -16.03 9.76 -18.55
N ALA A 49 -17.10 10.56 -18.52
CA ALA A 49 -17.00 11.97 -18.11
C ALA A 49 -16.46 12.12 -16.67
N LYS A 50 -16.88 11.26 -15.74
CA LYS A 50 -16.34 11.28 -14.36
C LYS A 50 -14.88 10.87 -14.29
N LEU A 51 -14.45 9.93 -15.11
CA LEU A 51 -13.06 9.53 -15.20
C LEU A 51 -12.18 10.68 -15.74
N GLU A 52 -12.67 11.44 -16.71
CA GLU A 52 -12.00 12.65 -17.22
C GLU A 52 -11.94 13.77 -16.18
N GLU A 53 -13.02 14.01 -15.44
CA GLU A 53 -13.02 14.95 -14.31
C GLU A 53 -11.97 14.60 -13.25
N ILE A 54 -11.80 13.31 -12.94
CA ILE A 54 -10.78 12.83 -11.98
C ILE A 54 -9.37 13.17 -12.46
N VAL A 55 -9.05 12.86 -13.72
CA VAL A 55 -7.70 13.15 -14.27
C VAL A 55 -7.44 14.66 -14.36
N ALA A 56 -8.48 15.48 -14.57
CA ALA A 56 -8.37 16.93 -14.56
C ALA A 56 -8.02 17.53 -13.18
N LEU A 57 -8.07 16.75 -12.09
CA LEU A 57 -7.63 17.16 -10.75
C LEU A 57 -6.13 16.87 -10.50
N ASP A 58 -5.30 16.94 -11.53
CA ASP A 58 -3.87 16.60 -11.50
C ASP A 58 -3.57 15.16 -11.05
N ILE A 59 -4.54 14.25 -11.20
CA ILE A 59 -4.34 12.81 -11.00
C ILE A 59 -3.73 12.24 -12.29
N PRO A 60 -2.49 11.71 -12.26
CA PRO A 60 -1.77 11.34 -13.48
C PRO A 60 -2.52 10.38 -14.40
N GLY A 61 -3.21 9.39 -13.82
CA GLY A 61 -4.02 8.44 -14.56
C GLY A 61 -4.93 7.65 -13.61
N ALA A 62 -6.04 7.17 -14.16
CA ALA A 62 -7.06 6.47 -13.40
C ALA A 62 -7.74 5.39 -14.25
N VAL A 63 -8.31 4.40 -13.58
CA VAL A 63 -9.10 3.33 -14.17
C VAL A 63 -10.40 3.19 -13.37
N ILE A 64 -11.51 3.05 -14.07
CA ILE A 64 -12.82 2.71 -13.46
C ILE A 64 -13.35 1.47 -14.13
N ALA A 65 -13.91 0.56 -13.34
CA ALA A 65 -14.66 -0.59 -13.82
C ALA A 65 -15.97 -0.74 -13.04
N ILE A 66 -17.02 -1.16 -13.74
CA ILE A 66 -18.29 -1.55 -13.16
C ILE A 66 -18.74 -2.89 -13.75
N LYS A 67 -19.44 -3.68 -12.95
CA LYS A 67 -20.06 -4.94 -13.36
C LYS A 67 -21.47 -4.98 -12.81
N ASP A 68 -22.46 -5.01 -13.68
CA ASP A 68 -23.86 -5.21 -13.32
C ASP A 68 -24.57 -6.12 -14.34
N SER A 69 -25.91 -6.17 -14.32
CA SER A 69 -26.71 -6.98 -15.25
C SER A 69 -26.49 -6.63 -16.72
N SER A 70 -25.93 -5.46 -17.01
CA SER A 70 -25.60 -4.98 -18.36
C SER A 70 -24.19 -5.42 -18.78
N GLY A 71 -23.50 -6.22 -17.96
CA GLY A 71 -22.14 -6.70 -18.21
C GLY A 71 -21.07 -5.84 -17.55
N ILE A 72 -19.83 -5.99 -18.02
CA ILE A 72 -18.67 -5.26 -17.51
C ILE A 72 -18.41 -4.06 -18.41
N TRP A 73 -18.31 -2.87 -17.84
CA TRP A 73 -17.73 -1.70 -18.50
C TRP A 73 -16.49 -1.26 -17.74
N ALA A 74 -15.44 -0.90 -18.45
CA ALA A 74 -14.24 -0.33 -17.85
C ALA A 74 -13.58 0.65 -18.81
N ALA A 75 -12.96 1.69 -18.26
CA ALA A 75 -12.19 2.68 -19.01
C ALA A 75 -10.97 3.14 -18.20
N ALA A 76 -9.96 3.60 -18.93
CA ALA A 76 -8.74 4.20 -18.40
C ALA A 76 -8.58 5.60 -18.99
N ALA A 77 -8.02 6.53 -18.22
CA ALA A 77 -7.67 7.87 -18.67
C ALA A 77 -6.36 8.34 -18.05
N GLY A 78 -5.72 9.33 -18.69
CA GLY A 78 -4.43 9.85 -18.28
C GLY A 78 -3.28 8.92 -18.64
N TYR A 79 -2.23 8.94 -17.82
CA TYR A 79 -0.95 8.30 -18.08
C TYR A 79 -0.58 7.32 -16.97
N ALA A 80 -0.06 6.16 -17.35
CA ALA A 80 0.63 5.25 -16.45
C ALA A 80 2.06 5.72 -16.13
N LYS A 81 2.65 6.50 -17.03
CA LYS A 81 3.96 7.14 -16.84
C LYS A 81 3.98 8.52 -17.48
N THR A 82 3.99 9.57 -16.66
CA THR A 82 3.88 10.95 -17.10
C THR A 82 5.12 11.41 -17.89
N GLU A 83 6.33 11.04 -17.45
CA GLU A 83 7.59 11.50 -18.08
C GLU A 83 7.77 10.99 -19.50
N LYS A 84 7.16 9.83 -19.81
CA LYS A 84 7.18 9.20 -21.13
C LYS A 84 5.83 9.29 -21.85
N SER A 85 4.85 9.97 -21.26
CA SER A 85 3.47 10.05 -21.77
C SER A 85 2.89 8.68 -22.15
N VAL A 86 3.18 7.65 -21.34
CA VAL A 86 2.62 6.30 -21.57
C VAL A 86 1.16 6.33 -21.13
N PRO A 87 0.19 6.07 -22.02
CA PRO A 87 -1.22 6.12 -21.67
C PRO A 87 -1.56 5.09 -20.59
N MET A 88 -2.51 5.41 -19.73
CA MET A 88 -3.07 4.44 -18.79
C MET A 88 -3.94 3.43 -19.56
N GLU A 89 -3.79 2.15 -19.23
CA GLU A 89 -4.52 1.04 -19.84
C GLU A 89 -5.13 0.14 -18.76
N LEU A 90 -6.19 -0.59 -19.10
CA LEU A 90 -6.94 -1.43 -18.16
C LEU A 90 -6.12 -2.56 -17.53
N CYS A 91 -5.02 -2.96 -18.18
CA CYS A 91 -4.16 -4.06 -17.75
C CYS A 91 -2.96 -3.61 -16.92
N HIS A 92 -2.75 -2.31 -16.73
CA HIS A 92 -1.70 -1.84 -15.83
C HIS A 92 -2.03 -2.20 -14.39
N LEU A 93 -1.07 -2.84 -13.72
CA LEU A 93 -1.19 -3.21 -12.32
C LEU A 93 -1.07 -1.96 -11.44
N GLN A 94 -1.85 -1.96 -10.36
CA GLN A 94 -1.83 -0.92 -9.33
C GLN A 94 -1.64 -1.57 -7.96
N PHE A 95 -1.01 -0.86 -7.03
CA PHE A 95 -0.89 -1.33 -5.65
C PHE A 95 -2.27 -1.35 -4.99
N GLY A 96 -2.73 -2.53 -4.56
CA GLY A 96 -4.04 -2.69 -3.92
C GLY A 96 -4.16 -2.01 -2.55
N GLN A 97 -3.04 -1.70 -1.89
CA GLN A 97 -3.00 -1.06 -0.56
C GLN A 97 -3.97 -1.73 0.43
N SER A 98 -4.76 -0.94 1.18
CA SER A 98 -5.70 -1.45 2.17
C SER A 98 -6.80 -2.37 1.62
N VAL A 99 -6.99 -2.49 0.30
CA VAL A 99 -7.86 -3.54 -0.28
C VAL A 99 -7.34 -4.93 0.12
N ALA A 100 -6.02 -5.11 0.31
CA ALA A 100 -5.42 -6.35 0.78
C ALA A 100 -5.97 -6.84 2.14
N LYS A 101 -6.48 -5.93 3.00
CA LYS A 101 -7.11 -6.31 4.28
C LYS A 101 -8.35 -7.19 4.08
N THR A 102 -9.11 -6.98 2.99
CA THR A 102 -10.28 -7.81 2.68
C THR A 102 -9.89 -9.25 2.29
N TYR A 103 -8.78 -9.41 1.58
CA TYR A 103 -8.20 -10.71 1.26
C TYR A 103 -7.69 -11.41 2.52
N MET A 104 -6.97 -10.69 3.37
CA MET A 104 -6.48 -11.21 4.65
C MET A 104 -7.64 -11.64 5.56
N ALA A 105 -8.68 -10.81 5.70
CA ALA A 105 -9.88 -11.13 6.46
C ALA A 105 -10.56 -12.39 5.92
N THR A 106 -10.67 -12.52 4.60
CA THR A 106 -11.23 -13.72 3.96
C THR A 106 -10.41 -14.97 4.30
N ALA A 107 -9.09 -14.90 4.20
CA ALA A 107 -8.20 -16.01 4.56
C ALA A 107 -8.36 -16.43 6.04
N ILE A 108 -8.45 -15.45 6.95
CA ILE A 108 -8.67 -15.72 8.38
C ILE A 108 -10.04 -16.36 8.62
N LEU A 109 -11.09 -15.91 7.94
CA LEU A 109 -12.44 -16.48 8.05
C LEU A 109 -12.51 -17.91 7.50
N LEU A 110 -11.75 -18.23 6.45
CA LEU A 110 -11.62 -19.61 5.96
C LEU A 110 -10.92 -20.50 7.00
N LEU A 111 -9.84 -20.02 7.63
CA LEU A 111 -9.17 -20.73 8.72
C LEU A 111 -10.07 -20.92 9.95
N TYR A 112 -10.96 -19.95 10.23
CA TYR A 112 -11.99 -20.09 11.26
C TYR A 112 -12.99 -21.19 10.94
N GLN A 113 -13.47 -21.27 9.69
CA GLN A 113 -14.34 -22.36 9.24
C GLN A 113 -13.67 -23.73 9.36
N GLU A 114 -12.35 -23.81 9.17
CA GLU A 114 -11.54 -25.02 9.35
C GLU A 114 -11.22 -25.33 10.82
N GLY A 115 -11.64 -24.49 11.77
CA GLY A 115 -11.34 -24.64 13.20
C GLY A 115 -9.86 -24.40 13.56
N LYS A 116 -9.09 -23.76 12.68
CA LYS A 116 -7.65 -23.47 12.87
C LYS A 116 -7.41 -22.14 13.56
N ILE A 117 -8.35 -21.22 13.45
CA ILE A 117 -8.38 -19.94 14.15
C ILE A 117 -9.73 -19.82 14.85
N ASP A 118 -9.75 -19.50 16.13
CA ASP A 118 -10.88 -18.95 16.85
C ASP A 118 -10.83 -17.41 16.80
N LEU A 119 -11.93 -16.78 16.37
CA LEU A 119 -12.06 -15.33 16.28
C LEU A 119 -12.07 -14.66 17.65
N ASP A 120 -12.49 -15.37 18.69
CA ASP A 120 -12.61 -14.84 20.05
C ASP A 120 -11.42 -15.21 20.94
N ALA A 121 -10.45 -15.97 20.41
CA ALA A 121 -9.16 -16.18 21.05
C ALA A 121 -8.29 -14.91 20.97
N THR A 122 -7.49 -14.71 22.02
CA THR A 122 -6.53 -13.61 22.14
C THR A 122 -5.30 -13.84 21.26
N ILE A 123 -4.60 -12.76 20.91
CA ILE A 123 -3.47 -12.80 19.95
C ILE A 123 -2.33 -13.71 20.45
N ASP A 124 -2.07 -13.71 21.77
CA ASP A 124 -1.08 -14.57 22.45
C ASP A 124 -1.40 -16.07 22.37
N THR A 125 -2.59 -16.46 21.93
CA THR A 125 -2.89 -17.87 21.60
C THR A 125 -2.11 -18.35 20.38
N TYR A 126 -1.83 -17.46 19.42
CA TYR A 126 -1.24 -17.83 18.11
C TYR A 126 0.20 -17.37 17.94
N LEU A 127 0.62 -16.32 18.65
CA LEU A 127 1.94 -15.74 18.53
C LEU A 127 2.77 -15.99 19.78
N PRO A 128 4.04 -16.38 19.65
CA PRO A 128 4.90 -16.60 20.82
C PRO A 128 5.16 -15.29 21.55
N ASP A 129 5.20 -15.35 22.89
CA ASP A 129 5.44 -14.20 23.78
C ASP A 129 6.66 -13.38 23.38
N THR A 130 7.72 -14.02 22.87
CA THR A 130 8.94 -13.36 22.43
C THR A 130 8.72 -12.29 21.35
N LEU A 131 7.63 -12.39 20.57
CA LEU A 131 7.26 -11.40 19.55
C LEU A 131 6.34 -10.30 20.08
N ILE A 132 5.52 -10.60 21.08
CA ILE A 132 4.38 -9.75 21.47
C ILE A 132 4.45 -9.17 22.88
N GLN A 133 5.43 -9.57 23.69
CA GLN A 133 5.58 -9.16 25.09
C GLN A 133 5.72 -7.64 25.31
N HIS A 134 6.18 -6.91 24.29
CA HIS A 134 6.33 -5.44 24.34
C HIS A 134 5.23 -4.69 23.58
N ILE A 135 4.21 -5.40 23.09
CA ILE A 135 3.10 -4.81 22.34
C ILE A 135 1.89 -4.79 23.27
N GLY A 136 1.30 -3.61 23.48
CA GLY A 136 0.15 -3.45 24.35
C GLY A 136 -1.09 -4.20 23.84
N ASN A 137 -2.02 -4.52 24.76
CA ASN A 137 -3.29 -5.22 24.50
C ASN A 137 -3.20 -6.65 23.95
N THR A 138 -2.02 -7.24 23.71
CA THR A 138 -1.90 -8.57 23.05
C THR A 138 -2.54 -9.73 23.82
N GLN A 139 -2.61 -9.63 25.15
CA GLN A 139 -3.25 -10.62 26.04
C GLN A 139 -4.77 -10.45 26.18
N GLN A 140 -5.35 -9.42 25.55
CA GLN A 140 -6.78 -9.08 25.69
C GLN A 140 -7.47 -8.89 24.34
N ALA A 141 -6.75 -8.35 23.35
CA ALA A 141 -7.23 -8.19 22.00
C ALA A 141 -7.41 -9.56 21.34
N THR A 142 -8.58 -9.78 20.76
CA THR A 142 -8.89 -11.01 20.02
C THR A 142 -8.60 -10.87 18.54
N VAL A 143 -8.59 -11.99 17.81
CA VAL A 143 -8.49 -11.98 16.34
C VAL A 143 -9.62 -11.16 15.71
N ARG A 144 -10.85 -11.25 16.23
CA ARG A 144 -12.00 -10.43 15.80
C ARG A 144 -11.71 -8.94 15.94
N MET A 145 -11.05 -8.55 17.02
CA MET A 145 -10.69 -7.14 17.28
C MET A 145 -9.62 -6.61 16.34
N LEU A 146 -8.70 -7.47 15.87
CA LEU A 146 -7.77 -7.12 14.79
C LEU A 146 -8.52 -6.91 13.46
N LEU A 147 -9.45 -7.81 13.12
CA LEU A 147 -10.20 -7.77 11.85
C LEU A 147 -11.12 -6.54 11.73
N ASN A 148 -11.58 -5.99 12.85
CA ASN A 148 -12.52 -4.86 12.87
C ASN A 148 -11.93 -3.56 13.43
N HIS A 149 -10.61 -3.49 13.62
CA HIS A 149 -9.91 -2.28 14.10
C HIS A 149 -10.35 -1.81 15.50
N THR A 150 -10.63 -2.74 16.42
CA THR A 150 -11.04 -2.43 17.81
C THR A 150 -10.07 -2.98 18.87
N SER A 151 -8.87 -3.40 18.47
CA SER A 151 -7.85 -3.94 19.39
C SER A 151 -7.20 -2.87 20.27
N GLY A 152 -7.15 -1.62 19.81
CA GLY A 152 -6.44 -0.52 20.48
C GLY A 152 -4.91 -0.61 20.39
N ILE A 153 -4.35 -1.57 19.64
CA ILE A 153 -2.90 -1.69 19.41
C ILE A 153 -2.41 -0.46 18.64
N ALA A 154 -1.19 -0.02 18.93
CA ALA A 154 -0.58 1.11 18.25
C ALA A 154 -0.39 0.86 16.74
N GLU A 155 -0.55 1.91 15.92
CA GLU A 155 -0.38 1.85 14.47
C GLU A 155 1.05 2.27 14.08
N TYR A 156 1.77 1.40 13.36
CA TYR A 156 3.14 1.64 12.94
C TYR A 156 3.23 2.76 11.90
N THR A 157 2.21 2.92 11.03
CA THR A 157 2.21 3.98 10.02
C THR A 157 2.06 5.39 10.59
N SER A 158 1.77 5.51 11.90
CA SER A 158 1.71 6.79 12.62
C SER A 158 3.00 7.13 13.36
N GLN A 159 4.00 6.26 13.31
CA GLN A 159 5.23 6.42 14.07
C GLN A 159 6.25 7.24 13.28
N PRO A 160 6.83 8.32 13.84
CA PRO A 160 7.75 9.19 13.11
C PRO A 160 8.99 8.47 12.55
N ASP A 161 9.51 7.48 13.28
CA ASP A 161 10.65 6.65 12.89
C ASP A 161 10.33 5.73 11.70
N PHE A 162 9.12 5.15 11.65
CA PHE A 162 8.67 4.41 10.47
C PHE A 162 8.55 5.33 9.24
N ILE A 163 7.90 6.49 9.41
CA ILE A 163 7.70 7.45 8.31
C ILE A 163 9.06 7.93 7.76
N ASP A 164 9.99 8.30 8.64
CA ASP A 164 11.33 8.76 8.23
C ASP A 164 12.10 7.65 7.49
N PHE A 165 12.07 6.42 8.01
CA PHE A 165 12.72 5.29 7.34
C PHE A 165 12.11 5.01 5.97
N TYR A 166 10.79 4.95 5.86
CA TYR A 166 10.08 4.70 4.61
C TYR A 166 10.39 5.76 3.55
N LEU A 167 10.38 7.04 3.93
CA LEU A 167 10.67 8.15 3.00
C LEU A 167 12.12 8.15 2.50
N ARG A 168 13.08 7.71 3.33
CA ARG A 168 14.49 7.58 2.95
C ARG A 168 14.79 6.30 2.16
N ASN A 169 13.96 5.27 2.32
CA ASN A 169 14.17 3.95 1.73
C ASN A 169 12.91 3.46 0.99
N PRO A 170 12.42 4.18 -0.04
CA PRO A 170 11.14 3.88 -0.68
C PRO A 170 11.12 2.54 -1.45
N LEU A 171 12.29 1.92 -1.65
CA LEU A 171 12.44 0.62 -2.33
C LEU A 171 12.67 -0.55 -1.35
N HIS A 172 12.69 -0.27 -0.03
CA HIS A 172 12.83 -1.33 0.97
C HIS A 172 11.62 -2.26 0.94
N GLN A 173 11.89 -3.56 0.83
CA GLN A 173 10.86 -4.60 0.95
C GLN A 173 10.79 -5.03 2.40
N PHE A 174 9.68 -4.68 3.07
CA PHE A 174 9.48 -5.02 4.47
C PHE A 174 9.00 -6.46 4.64
N GLU A 175 9.64 -7.17 5.56
CA GLU A 175 9.12 -8.39 6.16
C GLU A 175 8.14 -8.06 7.31
N PRO A 176 7.11 -8.89 7.58
CA PRO A 176 6.12 -8.62 8.62
C PRO A 176 6.72 -8.31 10.01
N MET A 177 7.85 -8.95 10.34
CA MET A 177 8.52 -8.78 11.63
C MET A 177 9.19 -7.42 11.79
N GLU A 178 9.53 -6.75 10.70
CA GLU A 178 10.17 -5.42 10.72
C GLU A 178 9.20 -4.33 11.19
N PHE A 179 7.89 -4.59 11.20
CA PHE A 179 6.91 -3.62 11.68
C PHE A 179 6.80 -3.59 13.21
N LEU A 180 7.11 -4.70 13.90
CA LEU A 180 6.90 -4.82 15.35
C LEU A 180 7.72 -3.82 16.19
N PRO A 181 9.01 -3.53 15.86
CA PRO A 181 9.79 -2.53 16.60
C PRO A 181 9.12 -1.15 16.65
N TYR A 182 8.41 -0.74 15.59
CA TYR A 182 7.75 0.56 15.54
C TYR A 182 6.58 0.69 16.52
N ILE A 183 5.97 -0.43 16.92
CA ILE A 183 4.85 -0.44 17.88
C ILE A 183 5.24 -0.97 19.27
N SER A 184 6.50 -1.36 19.44
CA SER A 184 7.05 -1.84 20.71
C SER A 184 7.10 -0.74 21.77
N ASN A 185 6.62 -1.06 22.97
CA ASN A 185 6.50 -0.16 24.12
C ASN A 185 5.71 1.13 23.84
N LYS A 186 4.91 1.17 22.76
CA LYS A 186 4.02 2.29 22.48
C LYS A 186 2.75 2.18 23.32
N PRO A 187 2.18 3.31 23.77
CA PRO A 187 0.90 3.29 24.44
C PRO A 187 -0.20 2.76 23.49
N VAL A 188 -1.12 2.01 24.05
CA VAL A 188 -2.35 1.60 23.35
C VAL A 188 -3.23 2.83 23.11
N TYR A 189 -4.01 2.83 22.04
CA TYR A 189 -4.96 3.91 21.77
C TYR A 189 -6.15 3.90 22.73
N PHE A 190 -6.63 2.72 23.08
CA PHE A 190 -7.75 2.47 23.99
C PHE A 190 -7.70 1.01 24.46
N LYS A 191 -8.52 0.65 25.45
CA LYS A 191 -8.68 -0.76 25.83
C LYS A 191 -9.46 -1.52 24.76
N PRO A 192 -9.23 -2.83 24.58
CA PRO A 192 -9.90 -3.59 23.53
C PRO A 192 -11.43 -3.42 23.57
N SER A 193 -12.04 -3.24 22.39
CA SER A 193 -13.47 -2.95 22.17
C SER A 193 -14.01 -1.58 22.62
N GLU A 194 -13.21 -0.73 23.27
CA GLU A 194 -13.65 0.60 23.72
C GLU A 194 -13.51 1.70 22.63
N GLY A 195 -13.04 1.36 21.43
CA GLY A 195 -12.85 2.31 20.33
C GLY A 195 -12.64 1.66 18.97
N TYR A 196 -12.45 2.50 17.95
CA TYR A 196 -12.14 2.09 16.56
C TYR A 196 -10.95 2.90 16.03
N LYS A 197 -9.86 2.22 15.67
CA LYS A 197 -8.66 2.83 15.08
C LYS A 197 -7.78 1.83 14.36
#